data_AF-A0A1I2TRH3-F1
#
_entry.id   AF-A0A1I2TRH3-F1
#
_cell.length_a   1.000
_cell.length_b   1.000
_cell.length_c   1.000
_cell.angle_alpha   90.00
_cell.angle_beta   90.00
_cell.angle_gamma   90.00
#
_symmetry.space_group_name_H-M   'P 1'
#
loop_
_entity.id
_entity.type
_entity.pdbx_description
1 polymer ?
#
loop_
_entity_poly.entity_id
_entity_poly.type
_entity_poly.pdbx_seq_one_letter_code
_entity_poly.pdbx_strand_id
1 'polypeptide(L)'
;MDIQTSLYSRKFGTFQKICFGLMCFLTLFCILMSVIHNVFRDSYIWIINSICIISLVFMTVLAGILTSKKEETTKPRMYFMLFLLNLYAGTFFLTLVSCLYQIPRHAQTIRILYTLCYFFVMLVFWTLWLYQKQFIRESVVTHAVTVLIASVVIIYTFILVINLFKPVIFSITDQGGYSYMIKDYFSVAASCFCLLLLCVATFTSNLSRNQKFSFFCCVFFPCLFSTIAINHELFKWGIYILGLVSFTVILPLYLIFFNAHDELENDILRHKKEQTQLRVSAMMSQMQPHFLYNSLAVIEALCEEDPKLAAEATNAFSKYLRENMNFADKSKPISFSEELNHIKTYVWLEELRFPNKLRVEYDIECDAFPVPALSVQPMVENAIKHGICKTKSGGTVRIRSYETETFYCITVSDDGAGFDVQKTIDDTKLHLGINNTQSRLHDMVGGSLDIESVPGKGTEVTIKIPKN
;
A
#
# COMPACT_ATOMS: atom_id res chain seq x y z
N MET A 1 2.14 12.44 -9.89
CA MET A 1 2.80 12.32 -8.58
C MET A 1 3.60 11.02 -8.43
N ASP A 2 3.24 9.93 -9.15
CA ASP A 2 3.77 8.56 -8.95
C ASP A 2 5.25 8.30 -9.29
N ILE A 3 5.87 9.09 -10.17
CA ILE A 3 7.26 8.83 -10.61
C ILE A 3 8.28 9.31 -9.58
N GLN A 4 8.01 10.44 -8.90
CA GLN A 4 8.92 10.96 -7.88
C GLN A 4 8.94 10.08 -6.64
N THR A 5 7.80 9.53 -6.21
CA THR A 5 7.71 8.63 -5.05
C THR A 5 8.42 7.30 -5.30
N SER A 6 8.28 6.74 -6.52
CA SER A 6 9.00 5.54 -6.96
C SER A 6 10.52 5.76 -7.02
N LEU A 7 10.97 6.87 -7.61
CA LEU A 7 12.39 7.23 -7.66
C LEU A 7 12.96 7.52 -6.27
N TYR A 8 12.16 8.11 -5.37
CA TYR A 8 12.56 8.36 -3.99
C TYR A 8 12.70 7.07 -3.19
N SER A 9 11.74 6.14 -3.27
CA SER A 9 11.83 4.85 -2.59
C SER A 9 13.02 4.03 -3.11
N ARG A 10 13.30 4.12 -4.43
CA ARG A 10 14.42 3.43 -5.06
C ARG A 10 15.78 4.03 -4.64
N LYS A 11 15.94 5.35 -4.66
CA LYS A 11 17.16 6.03 -4.17
C LYS A 11 17.39 5.81 -2.69
N PHE A 12 16.32 5.81 -1.89
CA PHE A 12 16.39 5.56 -0.45
C PHE A 12 16.72 4.10 -0.14
N GLY A 13 16.17 3.14 -0.89
CA GLY A 13 16.54 1.74 -0.82
C GLY A 13 17.99 1.48 -1.20
N THR A 14 18.54 2.19 -2.20
CA THR A 14 19.96 2.13 -2.54
C THR A 14 20.84 2.71 -1.43
N PHE A 15 20.46 3.85 -0.86
CA PHE A 15 21.17 4.47 0.27
C PHE A 15 21.18 3.57 1.52
N GLN A 16 20.05 2.95 1.85
CA GLN A 16 19.96 2.00 2.96
C GLN A 16 20.79 0.72 2.73
N LYS A 17 20.82 0.21 1.49
CA LYS A 17 21.70 -0.92 1.13
C LYS A 17 23.18 -0.57 1.28
N ILE A 18 23.56 0.67 0.96
CA ILE A 18 24.93 1.16 1.18
C ILE A 18 25.23 1.24 2.68
N CYS A 19 24.32 1.79 3.50
CA CYS A 19 24.48 1.84 4.95
C CYS A 19 24.61 0.43 5.57
N PHE A 20 23.75 -0.51 5.15
CA PHE A 20 23.82 -1.91 5.60
C PHE A 20 25.13 -2.59 5.17
N GLY A 21 25.53 -2.42 3.91
CA GLY A 21 26.80 -2.93 3.41
C GLY A 21 27.99 -2.39 4.20
N LEU A 22 27.96 -1.10 4.55
CA LEU A 22 29.00 -0.45 5.36
C LEU A 22 28.98 -0.96 6.81
N MET A 23 27.80 -1.17 7.42
CA MET A 23 27.66 -1.74 8.76
C MET A 23 28.18 -3.17 8.82
N CYS A 24 27.82 -4.01 7.84
CA CYS A 24 28.35 -5.36 7.71
C CYS A 24 29.86 -5.35 7.51
N PHE A 25 30.38 -4.45 6.66
CA PHE A 25 31.83 -4.28 6.46
C PHE A 25 32.55 -3.89 7.75
N LEU A 26 32.07 -2.85 8.45
CA LEU A 26 32.64 -2.41 9.73
C LEU A 26 32.58 -3.50 10.80
N THR A 27 31.51 -4.29 10.82
CA THR A 27 31.34 -5.43 11.73
C THR A 27 32.33 -6.55 11.40
N LEU A 28 32.42 -6.95 10.13
CA LEU A 28 33.35 -7.98 9.66
C LEU A 28 34.81 -7.55 9.88
N PHE A 29 35.10 -6.27 9.68
CA PHE A 29 36.40 -5.67 9.91
C PHE A 29 36.76 -5.66 11.41
N CYS A 30 35.82 -5.34 12.30
CA CYS A 30 36.03 -5.47 13.74
C CYS A 30 36.29 -6.92 14.14
N ILE A 31 35.53 -7.88 13.59
CA ILE A 31 35.76 -9.32 13.82
C ILE A 31 37.15 -9.71 13.33
N LEU A 32 37.56 -9.29 12.14
CA LEU A 32 38.89 -9.60 11.57
C LEU A 32 40.02 -9.01 12.43
N MET A 33 39.87 -7.76 12.88
CA MET A 33 40.83 -7.11 13.77
C MET A 33 40.89 -7.75 15.16
N SER A 34 39.83 -8.43 15.60
CA SER A 34 39.85 -9.25 16.84
C SER A 34 40.76 -10.45 16.76
N VAL A 35 40.73 -11.14 15.62
CA VAL A 35 41.53 -12.33 15.37
C VAL A 35 42.99 -11.93 15.37
N ILE A 36 43.30 -10.74 14.85
CA ILE A 36 44.63 -10.14 14.81
C ILE A 36 45.09 -9.64 16.19
N HIS A 37 44.18 -9.14 17.05
CA HIS A 37 44.51 -8.67 18.40
C HIS A 37 45.15 -9.75 19.28
N ASN A 38 44.80 -11.02 19.08
CA ASN A 38 45.41 -12.14 19.80
C ASN A 38 46.90 -12.36 19.43
N VAL A 39 47.40 -11.66 18.40
CA VAL A 39 48.80 -11.68 17.95
C VAL A 39 49.55 -10.42 18.38
N PHE A 40 48.90 -9.26 18.54
CA PHE A 40 49.54 -7.97 18.89
C PHE A 40 48.75 -7.19 19.95
N ARG A 41 49.20 -7.27 21.19
CA ARG A 41 48.44 -6.90 22.40
C ARG A 41 48.31 -5.39 22.66
N ASP A 42 49.26 -4.56 22.24
CA ASP A 42 49.35 -3.17 22.72
C ASP A 42 49.11 -2.06 21.65
N SER A 43 49.14 -2.38 20.34
CA SER A 43 49.17 -1.34 19.30
C SER A 43 47.83 -1.00 18.62
N TYR A 44 46.76 -1.78 18.84
CA TYR A 44 45.52 -1.71 18.04
C TYR A 44 44.28 -1.18 18.78
N ILE A 45 44.40 -0.92 20.09
CA ILE A 45 43.30 -0.40 20.92
C ILE A 45 42.78 0.94 20.40
N TRP A 46 43.68 1.82 19.94
CA TRP A 46 43.33 3.13 19.37
C TRP A 46 42.54 3.04 18.05
N ILE A 47 42.82 2.03 17.23
CA ILE A 47 42.15 1.84 15.93
C ILE A 47 40.72 1.33 16.15
N ILE A 48 40.55 0.36 17.06
CA ILE A 48 39.24 -0.16 17.42
C ILE A 48 38.36 0.94 18.06
N ASN A 49 38.95 1.80 18.90
CA ASN A 49 38.27 2.95 19.48
C ASN A 49 37.82 3.98 18.45
N SER A 50 38.68 4.31 17.50
CA SER A 50 38.36 5.26 16.43
C SER A 50 37.19 4.76 15.59
N ILE A 51 37.15 3.46 15.30
CA ILE A 51 36.08 2.82 14.52
C ILE A 51 34.77 2.79 15.29
N CYS A 52 34.79 2.47 16.59
CA CYS A 52 33.59 2.46 17.41
C CYS A 52 33.00 3.88 17.58
N ILE A 53 33.84 4.90 17.74
CA ILE A 53 33.43 6.30 17.81
C ILE A 53 32.83 6.77 16.48
N ILE A 54 33.47 6.46 15.34
CA ILE A 54 32.96 6.80 14.01
C ILE A 54 31.61 6.12 13.76
N SER A 55 31.47 4.84 14.13
CA SER A 55 30.22 4.10 14.02
C SER A 55 29.11 4.70 14.90
N LEU A 56 29.42 5.13 16.13
CA LEU A 56 28.46 5.78 17.02
C LEU A 56 27.99 7.14 16.48
N VAL A 57 28.91 7.99 16.04
CA VAL A 57 28.59 9.29 15.45
C VAL A 57 27.72 9.10 14.21
N PHE A 58 28.08 8.14 13.36
CA PHE A 58 27.29 7.82 12.17
C PHE A 58 25.88 7.33 12.52
N MET A 59 25.73 6.40 13.47
CA MET A 59 24.42 5.89 13.88
C MET A 59 23.56 6.95 14.58
N THR A 60 24.16 7.84 15.35
CA THR A 60 23.46 8.96 16.03
C THR A 60 23.00 10.00 15.02
N VAL A 61 23.83 10.33 14.03
CA VAL A 61 23.47 11.20 12.91
C VAL A 61 22.39 10.57 12.04
N LEU A 62 22.49 9.28 11.74
CA LEU A 62 21.48 8.52 10.99
C LEU A 62 20.13 8.51 11.71
N ALA A 63 20.13 8.24 13.02
CA ALA A 63 18.94 8.33 13.87
C ALA A 63 18.37 9.76 13.86
N GLY A 64 19.21 10.78 14.01
CA GLY A 64 18.84 12.20 13.96
C GLY A 64 18.16 12.59 12.63
N ILE A 65 18.79 12.26 11.50
CA ILE A 65 18.26 12.53 10.14
C ILE A 65 16.92 11.82 9.91
N LEU A 66 16.76 10.61 10.45
CA LEU A 66 15.54 9.83 10.28
C LEU A 66 14.42 10.28 11.22
N THR A 67 14.76 10.84 12.39
CA THR A 67 13.78 11.47 13.31
C THR A 67 13.39 12.90 12.91
N SER A 68 14.25 13.65 12.20
CA SER A 68 13.99 15.05 11.84
C SER A 68 13.02 15.23 10.66
N LYS A 69 12.74 14.17 9.89
CA LYS A 69 11.73 14.19 8.84
C LYS A 69 10.32 14.09 9.45
N LYS A 70 9.76 15.28 9.71
CA LYS A 70 8.51 15.54 10.44
C LYS A 70 7.23 15.03 9.75
N GLU A 71 7.27 14.66 8.48
CA GLU A 71 6.06 14.30 7.70
C GLU A 71 5.80 12.79 7.54
N GLU A 72 6.74 11.90 7.88
CA GLU A 72 6.64 10.48 7.45
C GLU A 72 7.19 9.43 8.45
N THR A 73 7.41 9.79 9.70
CA THR A 73 7.86 8.82 10.72
C THR A 73 6.68 8.14 11.42
N THR A 74 6.30 6.96 10.92
CA THR A 74 5.32 6.10 11.61
C THR A 74 5.84 5.70 13.01
N LYS A 75 4.97 5.62 14.02
CA LYS A 75 5.33 5.23 15.41
C LYS A 75 6.23 3.99 15.50
N PRO A 76 6.05 2.91 14.71
CA PRO A 76 6.96 1.77 14.68
C PRO A 76 8.40 2.14 14.31
N ARG A 77 8.60 3.03 13.32
CA ARG A 77 9.93 3.47 12.89
C ARG A 77 10.67 4.20 14.00
N MET A 78 9.99 5.02 14.79
CA MET A 78 10.60 5.75 15.91
C MET A 78 11.06 4.80 17.02
N TYR A 79 10.21 3.86 17.46
CA TYR A 79 10.59 2.92 18.52
C TYR A 79 11.71 1.98 18.09
N PHE A 80 11.72 1.59 16.82
CA PHE A 80 12.80 0.82 16.22
C PHE A 80 14.14 1.56 16.27
N MET A 81 14.14 2.86 15.98
CA MET A 81 15.36 3.68 16.06
C MET A 81 15.86 3.87 17.47
N LEU A 82 14.96 4.05 18.43
CA LEU A 82 15.34 4.12 19.84
C LEU A 82 15.93 2.80 20.33
N PHE A 83 15.36 1.66 19.90
CA PHE A 83 15.92 0.33 20.16
C PHE A 83 17.34 0.20 19.62
N LEU A 84 17.56 0.60 18.37
CA LEU A 84 18.87 0.63 17.74
C LEU A 84 19.88 1.47 18.52
N LEU A 85 19.50 2.71 18.84
CA LEU A 85 20.37 3.62 19.56
C LEU A 85 20.79 3.07 20.93
N ASN A 86 19.84 2.49 21.69
CA ASN A 86 20.13 1.92 23.01
C ASN A 86 21.08 0.72 22.92
N LEU A 87 20.88 -0.15 21.95
CA LEU A 87 21.80 -1.27 21.74
C LEU A 87 23.21 -0.79 21.37
N TYR A 88 23.32 0.15 20.44
CA TYR A 88 24.62 0.73 20.05
C TYR A 88 25.30 1.46 21.19
N ALA A 89 24.55 2.17 22.03
CA ALA A 89 25.08 2.79 23.23
C ALA A 89 25.62 1.73 24.21
N GLY A 90 24.88 0.64 24.43
CA GLY A 90 25.33 -0.47 25.27
C GLY A 90 26.65 -1.08 24.79
N THR A 91 26.76 -1.39 23.50
CA THR A 91 28.01 -1.93 22.92
C THR A 91 29.16 -0.95 22.98
N PHE A 92 28.91 0.34 22.74
CA PHE A 92 29.91 1.39 22.83
C PHE A 92 30.52 1.50 24.23
N PHE A 93 29.69 1.54 25.28
CA PHE A 93 30.19 1.60 26.66
C PHE A 93 30.95 0.34 27.04
N LEU A 94 30.53 -0.85 26.58
CA LEU A 94 31.26 -2.10 26.78
C LEU A 94 32.64 -2.10 26.10
N THR A 95 32.75 -1.51 24.90
CA THR A 95 34.05 -1.31 24.25
C THR A 95 34.95 -0.39 25.05
N LEU A 96 34.43 0.75 25.53
CA LEU A 96 35.19 1.69 26.36
C LEU A 96 35.71 1.03 27.65
N VAL A 97 34.88 0.22 28.29
CA VAL A 97 35.28 -0.62 29.43
C VAL A 97 36.43 -1.55 29.06
N SER A 98 36.34 -2.22 27.91
CA SER A 98 37.34 -3.19 27.46
C SER A 98 38.70 -2.54 27.25
N CYS A 99 38.74 -1.27 26.84
CA CYS A 99 39.98 -0.50 26.67
C CYS A 99 40.64 -0.06 27.98
N LEU A 100 39.85 0.10 29.03
CA LEU A 100 40.33 0.52 30.35
C LEU A 100 40.54 -0.68 31.28
N TYR A 101 40.22 -1.89 30.81
CA TYR A 101 40.24 -3.12 31.59
C TYR A 101 41.64 -3.41 32.15
N GLN A 102 41.71 -3.79 33.43
CA GLN A 102 42.96 -4.04 34.17
C GLN A 102 43.91 -2.84 34.31
N ILE A 103 43.43 -1.60 34.15
CA ILE A 103 44.20 -0.39 34.47
C ILE A 103 43.73 0.16 35.83
N PRO A 104 44.50 -0.01 36.91
CA PRO A 104 44.06 0.31 38.29
C PRO A 104 43.61 1.78 38.47
N ARG A 105 44.29 2.72 37.79
CA ARG A 105 44.01 4.15 37.85
C ARG A 105 42.59 4.52 37.37
N HIS A 106 41.94 3.65 36.59
CA HIS A 106 40.64 3.90 35.99
C HIS A 106 39.50 3.09 36.62
N ALA A 107 39.70 2.43 37.76
CA ALA A 107 38.68 1.56 38.38
C ALA A 107 37.31 2.25 38.59
N GLN A 108 37.29 3.52 39.02
CA GLN A 108 36.04 4.29 39.15
C GLN A 108 35.39 4.60 37.79
N THR A 109 36.19 4.96 36.79
CA THR A 109 35.72 5.20 35.42
C THR A 109 35.12 3.94 34.81
N ILE A 110 35.76 2.78 34.99
CA ILE A 110 35.28 1.47 34.54
C ILE A 110 33.93 1.16 35.21
N ARG A 111 33.75 1.52 36.49
CA ARG A 111 32.47 1.34 37.21
C ARG A 111 31.33 2.16 36.63
N ILE A 112 31.60 3.41 36.30
CA ILE A 112 30.62 4.29 35.65
C ILE A 112 30.26 3.74 34.27
N LEU A 113 31.25 3.35 33.48
CA LEU A 113 31.03 2.84 32.12
C LEU A 113 30.27 1.50 32.10
N TYR A 114 30.58 0.56 33.00
CA TYR A 114 29.75 -0.65 33.15
C TYR A 114 28.32 -0.31 33.57
N THR A 115 28.13 0.63 34.48
CA THR A 115 26.78 1.07 34.91
C THR A 115 25.97 1.60 33.72
N LEU A 116 26.60 2.43 32.87
CA LEU A 116 25.98 2.94 31.64
C LEU A 116 25.68 1.80 30.64
N CYS A 117 26.61 0.86 30.46
CA CYS A 117 26.39 -0.31 29.62
C CYS A 117 25.15 -1.10 30.07
N TYR A 118 25.07 -1.49 31.33
CA TYR A 118 23.93 -2.23 31.87
C TYR A 118 22.61 -1.45 31.80
N PHE A 119 22.65 -0.12 31.96
CA PHE A 119 21.48 0.73 31.80
C PHE A 119 20.94 0.69 30.37
N PHE A 120 21.81 0.91 29.37
CA PHE A 120 21.41 0.89 27.97
C PHE A 120 20.95 -0.48 27.51
N VAL A 121 21.59 -1.56 27.97
CA VAL A 121 21.15 -2.94 27.72
C VAL A 121 19.73 -3.19 28.25
N MET A 122 19.38 -2.66 29.43
CA MET A 122 18.00 -2.81 29.92
C MET A 122 16.98 -1.97 29.16
N LEU A 123 17.37 -0.79 28.68
CA LEU A 123 16.51 0.01 27.80
C LEU A 123 16.22 -0.66 26.46
N VAL A 124 17.07 -1.58 25.99
CA VAL A 124 16.81 -2.38 24.79
C VAL A 124 15.51 -3.18 24.94
N PHE A 125 15.26 -3.81 26.09
CA PHE A 125 14.02 -4.57 26.32
C PHE A 125 12.78 -3.69 26.31
N TRP A 126 12.85 -2.50 26.91
CA TRP A 126 11.76 -1.54 26.91
C TRP A 126 11.44 -1.05 25.49
N THR A 127 12.45 -0.65 24.74
CA THR A 127 12.27 -0.12 23.39
C THR A 127 11.87 -1.19 22.37
N LEU A 128 12.38 -2.42 22.53
CA LEU A 128 11.92 -3.58 21.77
C LEU A 128 10.45 -3.91 22.04
N TRP A 129 10.02 -3.85 23.30
CA TRP A 129 8.62 -4.03 23.67
C TRP A 129 7.72 -2.97 23.01
N LEU A 130 8.07 -1.69 23.10
CA LEU A 130 7.30 -0.60 22.49
C LEU A 130 7.19 -0.76 20.98
N TYR A 131 8.25 -1.26 20.34
CA TYR A 131 8.26 -1.61 18.93
C TYR A 131 7.29 -2.76 18.61
N GLN A 132 7.41 -3.89 19.32
CA GLN A 132 6.57 -5.07 19.12
C GLN A 132 5.09 -4.77 19.39
N LYS A 133 4.78 -3.98 20.42
CA LYS A 133 3.41 -3.57 20.77
C LYS A 133 2.68 -2.91 19.60
N GLN A 134 3.37 -2.27 18.66
CA GLN A 134 2.70 -1.62 17.52
C GLN A 134 2.00 -2.61 16.56
N PHE A 135 2.45 -3.86 16.53
CA PHE A 135 1.91 -4.90 15.64
C PHE A 135 0.92 -5.83 16.36
N ILE A 136 0.79 -5.70 17.67
CA ILE A 136 -0.08 -6.55 18.49
C ILE A 136 -1.30 -5.73 18.91
N ARG A 137 -2.49 -6.26 18.66
CA ARG A 137 -3.74 -5.65 19.13
C ARG A 137 -3.75 -5.56 20.66
N GLU A 138 -4.21 -4.43 21.18
CA GLU A 138 -4.29 -4.25 22.64
C GLU A 138 -5.18 -5.31 23.29
N SER A 139 -4.62 -5.92 24.34
CA SER A 139 -5.22 -6.98 25.13
C SER A 139 -4.71 -6.92 26.57
N VAL A 140 -5.35 -7.68 27.47
CA VAL A 140 -4.92 -7.81 28.88
C VAL A 140 -3.47 -8.27 28.98
N VAL A 141 -3.05 -9.21 28.11
CA VAL A 141 -1.67 -9.71 28.05
C VAL A 141 -0.69 -8.60 27.67
N THR A 142 -0.99 -7.80 26.65
CA THR A 142 -0.11 -6.69 26.25
C THR A 142 0.01 -5.62 27.34
N HIS A 143 -1.08 -5.34 28.07
CA HIS A 143 -1.02 -4.39 29.17
C HIS A 143 -0.15 -4.92 30.32
N ALA A 144 -0.34 -6.17 30.71
CA ALA A 144 0.45 -6.83 31.74
C ALA A 144 1.95 -6.86 31.38
N VAL A 145 2.30 -7.25 30.14
CA VAL A 145 3.69 -7.28 29.67
C VAL A 145 4.31 -5.87 29.69
N THR A 146 3.55 -4.83 29.32
CA THR A 146 4.02 -3.44 29.38
C THR A 146 4.39 -3.04 30.81
N VAL A 147 3.49 -3.28 31.76
CA VAL A 147 3.69 -2.92 33.17
C VAL A 147 4.86 -3.71 33.77
N LEU A 148 4.95 -5.01 33.48
CA LEU A 148 6.01 -5.86 34.01
C LEU A 148 7.39 -5.46 33.47
N ILE A 149 7.55 -5.26 32.15
CA ILE A 149 8.83 -4.83 31.57
C ILE A 149 9.21 -3.43 32.10
N ALA A 150 8.27 -2.48 32.16
CA ALA A 150 8.53 -1.16 32.72
C ALA A 150 9.01 -1.24 34.18
N SER A 151 8.33 -2.05 35.00
CA SER A 151 8.67 -2.23 36.42
C SER A 151 10.08 -2.80 36.58
N VAL A 152 10.43 -3.83 35.80
CA VAL A 152 11.77 -4.42 35.81
C VAL A 152 12.83 -3.40 35.44
N VAL A 153 12.61 -2.62 34.37
CA VAL A 153 13.58 -1.60 33.91
C VAL A 153 13.77 -0.50 34.95
N ILE A 154 12.68 -0.02 35.59
CA ILE A 154 12.74 1.00 36.63
C ILE A 154 13.48 0.49 37.87
N ILE A 155 13.09 -0.70 38.37
CA ILE A 155 13.72 -1.33 39.54
C ILE A 155 15.20 -1.58 39.26
N TYR A 156 15.53 -2.12 38.09
CA TYR A 156 16.91 -2.40 37.70
C TYR A 156 17.75 -1.12 37.61
N THR A 157 17.19 -0.05 37.04
CA THR A 157 17.85 1.27 36.98
C THR A 157 18.14 1.81 38.38
N PHE A 158 17.20 1.67 39.32
CA PHE A 158 17.42 2.08 40.71
C PHE A 158 18.55 1.27 41.38
N ILE A 159 18.58 -0.05 41.18
CA ILE A 159 19.65 -0.91 41.69
C ILE A 159 21.00 -0.55 41.05
N LEU A 160 21.03 -0.20 39.75
CA LEU A 160 22.24 0.27 39.08
C LEU A 160 22.80 1.57 39.69
N VAL A 161 21.93 2.50 40.07
CA VAL A 161 22.37 3.74 40.76
C VAL A 161 22.98 3.41 42.11
N ILE A 162 22.37 2.49 42.87
CA ILE A 162 22.95 2.00 44.14
C ILE A 162 24.31 1.33 43.87
N ASN A 163 24.45 0.62 42.76
CA ASN A 163 25.66 -0.10 42.38
C ASN A 163 26.90 0.80 42.23
N LEU A 164 26.71 2.09 41.94
CA LEU A 164 27.81 3.06 41.89
C LEU A 164 28.51 3.21 43.25
N PHE A 165 27.73 3.18 44.33
CA PHE A 165 28.21 3.40 45.69
C PHE A 165 28.55 2.09 46.40
N LYS A 166 27.75 1.04 46.18
CA LYS A 166 27.91 -0.27 46.84
C LYS A 166 27.71 -1.38 45.80
N PRO A 167 28.65 -2.33 45.65
CA PRO A 167 28.51 -3.40 44.66
C PRO A 167 27.35 -4.35 45.02
N VAL A 168 26.28 -4.26 44.24
CA VAL A 168 25.06 -5.06 44.34
C VAL A 168 24.88 -5.96 43.11
N ILE A 169 25.07 -5.44 41.89
CA ILE A 169 24.91 -6.17 40.63
C ILE A 169 26.26 -6.66 40.11
N PHE A 170 27.27 -5.80 40.12
CA PHE A 170 28.62 -6.14 39.64
C PHE A 170 29.67 -5.48 40.53
N SER A 171 30.88 -6.03 40.54
CA SER A 171 32.01 -5.49 41.30
C SER A 171 33.28 -5.40 40.46
N ILE A 172 34.04 -4.33 40.68
CA ILE A 172 35.31 -4.09 39.99
C ILE A 172 36.41 -4.09 41.04
N THR A 173 37.45 -4.89 40.80
CA THR A 173 38.62 -5.00 41.67
C THR A 173 39.45 -3.72 41.65
N ASP A 174 40.27 -3.52 42.67
CA ASP A 174 41.19 -2.37 42.73
C ASP A 174 42.23 -2.38 41.61
N GLN A 175 42.42 -3.53 40.94
CA GLN A 175 43.25 -3.64 39.73
C GLN A 175 42.51 -3.28 38.44
N GLY A 176 41.25 -2.82 38.51
CA GLY A 176 40.45 -2.48 37.33
C GLY A 176 39.91 -3.69 36.56
N GLY A 177 39.88 -4.87 37.19
CA GLY A 177 39.31 -6.09 36.62
C GLY A 177 37.88 -6.34 37.10
N TYR A 178 37.12 -7.14 36.36
CA TYR A 178 35.77 -7.58 36.77
C TYR A 178 35.90 -8.70 37.82
N SER A 179 35.23 -8.57 38.96
CA SER A 179 35.18 -9.64 39.98
C SER A 179 33.83 -10.34 39.92
N TYR A 180 33.89 -11.60 39.50
CA TYR A 180 32.71 -12.45 39.37
C TYR A 180 32.22 -12.92 40.73
N MET A 181 30.94 -12.67 41.01
CA MET A 181 30.25 -12.98 42.27
C MET A 181 28.88 -13.59 41.94
N ILE A 182 28.30 -14.36 42.87
CA ILE A 182 26.93 -14.91 42.76
C ILE A 182 25.88 -13.83 42.42
N LYS A 183 26.16 -12.57 42.74
CA LYS A 183 25.28 -11.44 42.47
C LYS A 183 25.21 -11.05 40.98
N ASP A 184 26.17 -11.45 40.15
CA ASP A 184 26.18 -11.17 38.70
C ASP A 184 25.01 -11.83 37.97
N TYR A 185 24.53 -12.98 38.48
CA TYR A 185 23.38 -13.71 37.94
C TYR A 185 22.06 -12.93 38.02
N PHE A 186 21.98 -11.88 38.85
CA PHE A 186 20.79 -11.03 38.93
C PHE A 186 20.51 -10.31 37.59
N SER A 187 21.56 -9.82 36.94
CA SER A 187 21.46 -9.15 35.63
C SER A 187 20.98 -10.09 34.52
N VAL A 188 21.47 -11.33 34.55
CA VAL A 188 21.08 -12.40 33.63
C VAL A 188 19.63 -12.80 33.88
N ALA A 189 19.23 -13.01 35.14
CA ALA A 189 17.86 -13.37 35.50
C ALA A 189 16.84 -12.30 35.08
N ALA A 190 17.14 -11.02 35.31
CA ALA A 190 16.29 -9.91 34.87
C ALA A 190 16.14 -9.87 33.33
N SER A 191 17.24 -10.09 32.60
CA SER A 191 17.22 -10.15 31.13
C SER A 191 16.40 -11.34 30.61
N CYS A 192 16.59 -12.54 31.18
CA CYS A 192 15.82 -13.72 30.84
C CYS A 192 14.32 -13.54 31.12
N PHE A 193 13.96 -12.87 32.22
CA PHE A 193 12.57 -12.56 32.55
C PHE A 193 11.94 -11.61 31.51
N CYS A 194 12.62 -10.53 31.13
CA CYS A 194 12.14 -9.64 30.07
C CYS A 194 11.96 -10.39 28.73
N LEU A 195 12.90 -11.26 28.37
CA LEU A 195 12.83 -12.06 27.15
C LEU A 195 11.68 -13.07 27.17
N LEU A 196 11.41 -13.70 28.31
CA LEU A 196 10.24 -14.56 28.51
C LEU A 196 8.95 -13.78 28.23
N LEU A 197 8.82 -12.57 28.79
CA LEU A 197 7.63 -11.73 28.60
C LEU A 197 7.43 -11.32 27.13
N LEU A 198 8.51 -10.96 26.42
CA LEU A 198 8.49 -10.68 24.98
C LEU A 198 8.05 -11.90 24.16
N CYS A 199 8.56 -13.09 24.49
CA CYS A 199 8.13 -14.35 23.88
C CYS A 199 6.64 -14.61 24.12
N VAL A 200 6.17 -14.51 25.37
CA VAL A 200 4.76 -14.71 25.71
C VAL A 200 3.87 -13.78 24.91
N ALA A 201 4.22 -12.49 24.81
CA ALA A 201 3.47 -11.54 24.00
C ALA A 201 3.48 -11.89 22.50
N THR A 202 4.61 -12.38 21.98
CA THR A 202 4.73 -12.81 20.58
C THR A 202 3.81 -14.00 20.29
N PHE A 203 3.88 -15.05 21.10
CA PHE A 203 3.15 -16.30 20.84
C PHE A 203 1.64 -16.17 21.07
N THR A 204 1.21 -15.33 22.01
CA THR A 204 -0.21 -15.07 22.30
C THR A 204 -0.87 -14.07 21.34
N SER A 205 -0.10 -13.40 20.49
CA SER A 205 -0.61 -12.43 19.52
C SER A 205 -1.14 -13.05 18.22
N ASN A 206 -1.94 -12.27 17.47
CA ASN A 206 -2.40 -12.61 16.12
C ASN A 206 -1.39 -12.26 15.01
N LEU A 207 -0.10 -12.18 15.34
CA LEU A 207 0.95 -11.92 14.37
C LEU A 207 1.07 -13.06 13.34
N SER A 208 1.52 -12.72 12.12
CA SER A 208 1.80 -13.69 11.08
C SER A 208 2.91 -14.65 11.49
N ARG A 209 2.97 -15.83 10.86
CA ARG A 209 4.04 -16.82 11.15
C ARG A 209 5.44 -16.23 11.00
N ASN A 210 5.64 -15.36 10.00
CA ASN A 210 6.93 -14.72 9.73
C ASN A 210 7.26 -13.65 10.78
N GLN A 211 6.28 -12.87 11.22
CA GLN A 211 6.45 -11.90 12.31
C GLN A 211 6.80 -12.61 13.63
N LYS A 212 6.08 -13.70 13.97
CA LYS A 212 6.37 -14.51 15.16
C LYS A 212 7.78 -15.10 15.14
N PHE A 213 8.20 -15.65 13.99
CA PHE A 213 9.54 -16.17 13.81
C PHE A 213 10.60 -15.07 13.93
N SER A 214 10.35 -13.90 13.33
CA SER A 214 11.24 -12.74 13.44
C SER A 214 11.44 -12.31 14.91
N PHE A 215 10.35 -12.08 15.65
CA PHE A 215 10.43 -11.70 17.06
C PHE A 215 11.06 -12.78 17.93
N PHE A 216 10.81 -14.06 17.63
CA PHE A 216 11.50 -15.17 18.28
C PHE A 216 13.02 -15.12 18.05
N CYS A 217 13.49 -14.86 16.82
CA CYS A 217 14.91 -14.68 16.54
C CYS A 217 15.51 -13.50 17.31
N CYS A 218 14.78 -12.38 17.48
CA CYS A 218 15.21 -11.24 18.30
C CYS A 218 15.44 -11.62 19.77
N VAL A 219 14.77 -12.66 20.27
CA VAL A 219 14.88 -13.11 21.66
C VAL A 219 15.89 -14.25 21.80
N PHE A 220 15.84 -15.22 20.89
CA PHE A 220 16.61 -16.46 20.96
C PHE A 220 18.11 -16.23 20.81
N PHE A 221 18.54 -15.44 19.82
CA PHE A 221 19.97 -15.24 19.57
C PHE A 221 20.68 -14.47 20.69
N PRO A 222 20.11 -13.39 21.26
CA PRO A 222 20.70 -12.74 22.43
C PRO A 222 20.76 -13.65 23.67
N CYS A 223 19.72 -14.45 23.92
CA CYS A 223 19.70 -15.43 25.02
C CYS A 223 20.83 -16.47 24.88
N LEU A 224 20.89 -17.13 23.72
CA LEU A 224 21.91 -18.14 23.41
C LEU A 224 23.32 -17.55 23.56
N PHE A 225 23.51 -16.32 23.11
CA PHE A 225 24.79 -15.65 23.22
C PHE A 225 25.14 -15.30 24.68
N SER A 226 24.18 -14.80 25.46
CA SER A 226 24.41 -14.51 26.88
C SER A 226 24.84 -15.76 27.67
N THR A 227 24.30 -16.94 27.35
CA THR A 227 24.71 -18.21 27.96
C THR A 227 26.12 -18.66 27.55
N ILE A 228 26.56 -18.33 26.33
CA ILE A 228 27.93 -18.64 25.85
C ILE A 228 28.95 -17.69 26.49
N ALA A 229 28.61 -16.41 26.66
CA ALA A 229 29.49 -15.38 27.24
C ALA A 229 29.80 -15.58 28.74
N ILE A 230 28.92 -16.28 29.48
CA ILE A 230 29.12 -16.60 30.90
C ILE A 230 30.24 -17.64 31.11
N ASN A 231 30.63 -18.39 30.08
CA ASN A 231 31.78 -19.31 30.17
C ASN A 231 33.11 -18.52 30.18
N HIS A 232 33.73 -18.48 31.36
CA HIS A 232 34.83 -17.63 31.81
C HIS A 232 36.05 -17.47 30.87
N GLU A 233 36.33 -18.43 29.98
CA GLU A 233 37.51 -18.42 29.10
C GLU A 233 37.35 -17.51 27.86
N LEU A 234 36.11 -17.24 27.44
CA LEU A 234 35.82 -16.45 26.23
C LEU A 234 35.82 -14.94 26.46
N PHE A 235 35.82 -14.48 27.71
CA PHE A 235 35.80 -13.03 28.05
C PHE A 235 37.10 -12.29 27.67
N LYS A 236 38.20 -13.01 27.41
CA LYS A 236 39.45 -12.43 26.84
C LYS A 236 39.26 -11.88 25.42
N TRP A 237 38.15 -12.21 24.75
CA TRP A 237 37.89 -11.94 23.34
C TRP A 237 36.83 -10.85 23.13
N GLY A 238 36.89 -9.72 23.87
CA GLY A 238 35.87 -8.65 23.86
C GLY A 238 35.42 -8.15 22.46
N ILE A 239 36.20 -8.37 21.41
CA ILE A 239 35.87 -7.98 20.04
C ILE A 239 35.01 -9.04 19.31
N TYR A 240 35.07 -10.33 19.70
CA TYR A 240 34.10 -11.35 19.26
C TYR A 240 32.69 -11.02 19.79
N ILE A 241 32.62 -10.47 21.00
CA ILE A 241 31.37 -10.01 21.63
C ILE A 241 30.76 -8.85 20.84
N LEU A 242 31.58 -7.93 20.35
CA LEU A 242 31.13 -6.81 19.53
C LEU A 242 30.60 -7.25 18.14
N GLY A 243 31.28 -8.21 17.49
CA GLY A 243 30.86 -8.76 16.21
C GLY A 243 29.57 -9.58 16.26
N LEU A 244 29.35 -10.33 17.34
CA LEU A 244 28.14 -11.13 17.56
C LEU A 244 26.94 -10.28 18.00
N VAL A 245 27.14 -9.24 18.80
CA VAL A 245 26.05 -8.30 19.14
C VAL A 245 25.55 -7.56 17.89
N SER A 246 26.46 -7.18 16.98
CA SER A 246 26.07 -6.65 15.67
C SER A 246 25.26 -7.67 14.86
N PHE A 247 25.62 -8.95 14.84
CA PHE A 247 24.89 -9.98 14.08
C PHE A 247 23.52 -10.34 14.68
N THR A 248 23.41 -10.42 16.00
CA THR A 248 22.18 -10.75 16.74
C THR A 248 21.13 -9.65 16.70
N VAL A 249 21.50 -8.44 16.29
CA VAL A 249 20.58 -7.31 16.12
C VAL A 249 20.33 -7.00 14.66
N ILE A 250 21.35 -7.03 13.79
CA ILE A 250 21.20 -6.70 12.37
C ILE A 250 20.21 -7.66 11.67
N LEU A 251 20.19 -8.93 12.05
CA LEU A 251 19.28 -9.94 11.47
C LEU A 251 17.80 -9.69 11.84
N PRO A 252 17.43 -9.46 13.11
CA PRO A 252 16.13 -8.91 13.51
C PRO A 252 15.68 -7.65 12.77
N LEU A 253 16.55 -6.64 12.63
CA LEU A 253 16.21 -5.38 11.96
C LEU A 253 15.86 -5.62 10.50
N TYR A 254 16.59 -6.54 9.84
CA TYR A 254 16.34 -6.93 8.46
C TYR A 254 15.00 -7.65 8.30
N LEU A 255 14.68 -8.61 9.18
CA LEU A 255 13.41 -9.36 9.13
C LEU A 255 12.20 -8.48 9.45
N ILE A 256 12.35 -7.56 10.39
CA ILE A 256 11.37 -6.53 10.72
C ILE A 256 11.12 -5.61 9.53
N PHE A 257 12.19 -5.15 8.88
CA PHE A 257 12.10 -4.25 7.73
C PHE A 257 11.48 -4.95 6.52
N PHE A 258 11.82 -6.22 6.28
CA PHE A 258 11.25 -7.02 5.19
C PHE A 258 9.75 -7.23 5.40
N ASN A 259 9.31 -7.61 6.61
CA ASN A 259 7.89 -7.78 6.92
C ASN A 259 7.11 -6.46 6.79
N ALA A 260 7.69 -5.33 7.22
CA ALA A 260 7.04 -4.02 7.09
C ALA A 260 6.98 -3.51 5.65
N HIS A 261 7.94 -3.89 4.80
CA HIS A 261 7.94 -3.57 3.39
C HIS A 261 6.90 -4.39 2.62
N ASP A 262 6.84 -5.70 2.89
CA ASP A 262 5.84 -6.60 2.31
C ASP A 262 4.41 -6.15 2.65
N GLU A 263 4.16 -5.71 3.88
CA GLU A 263 2.83 -5.27 4.30
C GLU A 263 2.40 -3.99 3.58
N LEU A 264 3.31 -3.01 3.46
CA LEU A 264 3.05 -1.78 2.71
C LEU A 264 2.83 -2.05 1.21
N GLU A 265 3.62 -2.94 0.60
CA GLU A 265 3.48 -3.30 -0.81
C GLU A 265 2.13 -4.00 -1.06
N ASN A 266 1.74 -4.92 -0.17
CA ASN A 266 0.46 -5.61 -0.26
C ASN A 266 -0.74 -4.65 -0.09
N ASP A 267 -0.67 -3.69 0.82
CA ASP A 267 -1.73 -2.69 1.00
C ASP A 267 -1.85 -1.76 -0.21
N ILE A 268 -0.72 -1.33 -0.78
CA ILE A 268 -0.70 -0.55 -2.03
C ILE A 268 -1.32 -1.36 -3.18
N LEU A 269 -0.96 -2.65 -3.32
CA LEU A 269 -1.51 -3.53 -4.35
C LEU A 269 -3.02 -3.75 -4.16
N ARG A 270 -3.49 -3.91 -2.91
CA ARG A 270 -4.91 -4.04 -2.59
C ARG A 270 -5.69 -2.78 -2.95
N HIS A 271 -5.25 -1.61 -2.50
CA HIS A 271 -5.91 -0.35 -2.83
C HIS A 271 -5.92 -0.07 -4.33
N LYS A 272 -4.84 -0.41 -5.03
CA LYS A 272 -4.79 -0.28 -6.50
C LYS A 272 -5.77 -1.23 -7.20
N LYS A 273 -5.90 -2.46 -6.69
CA LYS A 273 -6.88 -3.43 -7.20
C LYS A 273 -8.31 -2.96 -6.94
N GLU A 274 -8.62 -2.48 -5.74
CA GLU A 274 -9.93 -1.91 -5.38
C GLU A 274 -10.27 -0.70 -6.26
N GLN A 275 -9.36 0.25 -6.44
CA GLN A 275 -9.56 1.40 -7.33
C GLN A 275 -9.80 0.97 -8.79
N THR A 276 -9.06 -0.03 -9.27
CA THR A 276 -9.26 -0.58 -10.61
C THR A 276 -10.62 -1.24 -10.73
N GLN A 277 -11.03 -2.03 -9.74
CA GLN A 277 -12.34 -2.68 -9.72
C GLN A 277 -13.48 -1.66 -9.64
N LEU A 278 -13.36 -0.61 -8.84
CA LEU A 278 -14.34 0.48 -8.78
C LEU A 278 -14.42 1.23 -10.11
N ARG A 279 -13.29 1.51 -10.76
CA ARG A 279 -13.26 2.16 -12.08
C ARG A 279 -13.91 1.27 -13.15
N VAL A 280 -13.57 -0.01 -13.18
CA VAL A 280 -14.18 -0.99 -14.08
C VAL A 280 -15.67 -1.15 -13.79
N SER A 281 -16.08 -1.20 -12.52
CA SER A 281 -17.49 -1.31 -12.14
C SER A 281 -18.29 -0.05 -12.49
N ALA A 282 -17.70 1.13 -12.32
CA ALA A 282 -18.31 2.39 -12.73
C ALA A 282 -18.45 2.46 -14.26
N MET A 283 -17.43 2.05 -15.01
CA MET A 283 -17.49 1.92 -16.47
C MET A 283 -18.57 0.90 -16.90
N MET A 284 -18.63 -0.26 -16.25
CA MET A 284 -19.66 -1.28 -16.49
C MET A 284 -21.07 -0.78 -16.16
N SER A 285 -21.22 0.07 -15.14
CA SER A 285 -22.52 0.65 -14.76
C SER A 285 -23.05 1.65 -15.80
N GLN A 286 -22.17 2.22 -16.62
CA GLN A 286 -22.56 3.09 -17.74
C GLN A 286 -23.00 2.31 -18.98
N MET A 287 -22.68 1.00 -19.08
CA MET A 287 -23.20 0.12 -20.13
C MET A 287 -24.54 -0.47 -19.69
N GLN A 288 -25.57 -0.52 -20.55
CA GLN A 288 -26.83 -1.20 -20.21
C GLN A 288 -26.57 -2.71 -20.00
N PRO A 289 -26.61 -3.24 -18.75
CA PRO A 289 -26.28 -4.65 -18.50
C PRO A 289 -27.21 -5.60 -19.25
N HIS A 290 -28.47 -5.17 -19.40
CA HIS A 290 -29.48 -5.90 -20.15
C HIS A 290 -29.13 -6.04 -21.64
N PHE A 291 -28.53 -5.03 -22.28
CA PHE A 291 -28.08 -5.16 -23.67
C PHE A 291 -27.01 -6.24 -23.79
N LEU A 292 -25.99 -6.22 -22.92
CA LEU A 292 -24.89 -7.20 -22.93
C LEU A 292 -25.40 -8.64 -22.83
N TYR A 293 -26.25 -8.93 -21.84
CA TYR A 293 -26.79 -10.28 -21.66
C TYR A 293 -27.62 -10.74 -22.86
N ASN A 294 -28.44 -9.85 -23.44
CA ASN A 294 -29.29 -10.22 -24.56
C ASN A 294 -28.52 -10.42 -25.86
N SER A 295 -27.53 -9.57 -26.15
CA SER A 295 -26.67 -9.74 -27.33
C SER A 295 -25.91 -11.06 -27.25
N LEU A 296 -25.38 -11.43 -26.08
CA LEU A 296 -24.70 -12.71 -25.88
C LEU A 296 -25.64 -13.90 -26.06
N ALA A 297 -26.89 -13.82 -25.57
CA ALA A 297 -27.86 -14.90 -25.75
C ALA A 297 -28.23 -15.12 -27.23
N VAL A 298 -28.34 -14.04 -28.01
CA VAL A 298 -28.56 -14.15 -29.47
C VAL A 298 -27.35 -14.73 -30.18
N ILE A 299 -26.13 -14.31 -29.80
CA ILE A 299 -24.89 -14.86 -30.35
C ILE A 299 -24.78 -16.37 -30.02
N GLU A 300 -25.12 -16.77 -28.80
CA GLU A 300 -25.14 -18.18 -28.37
C GLU A 300 -26.10 -19.00 -29.24
N ALA A 301 -27.32 -18.52 -29.48
CA ALA A 301 -28.26 -19.19 -30.38
C ALA A 301 -27.72 -19.29 -31.82
N LEU A 302 -27.09 -18.22 -32.32
CA LEU A 302 -26.49 -18.20 -33.66
C LEU A 302 -25.30 -19.16 -33.78
N CYS A 303 -24.59 -19.48 -32.70
CA CYS A 303 -23.47 -20.44 -32.77
C CYS A 303 -23.90 -21.82 -33.27
N GLU A 304 -25.15 -22.22 -33.02
CA GLU A 304 -25.70 -23.48 -33.52
C GLU A 304 -26.42 -23.30 -34.87
N GLU A 305 -27.15 -22.20 -35.07
CA GLU A 305 -27.98 -21.96 -36.27
C GLU A 305 -27.19 -21.43 -37.48
N ASP A 306 -26.33 -20.43 -37.29
CA ASP A 306 -25.49 -19.82 -38.32
C ASP A 306 -24.15 -19.36 -37.70
N PRO A 307 -23.14 -20.26 -37.64
CA PRO A 307 -21.85 -19.97 -37.04
C PRO A 307 -21.12 -18.78 -37.68
N LYS A 308 -21.41 -18.50 -38.95
CA LYS A 308 -20.76 -17.41 -39.68
C LYS A 308 -21.34 -16.07 -39.24
N LEU A 309 -22.67 -15.98 -39.15
CA LEU A 309 -23.36 -14.82 -38.59
C LEU A 309 -23.03 -14.63 -37.11
N ALA A 310 -22.86 -15.71 -36.32
CA ALA A 310 -22.40 -15.63 -34.94
C ALA A 310 -21.01 -14.98 -34.81
N ALA A 311 -20.08 -15.33 -35.71
CA ALA A 311 -18.75 -14.73 -35.73
C ALA A 311 -18.79 -13.24 -36.11
N GLU A 312 -19.62 -12.86 -37.09
CA GLU A 312 -19.88 -11.46 -37.44
C GLU A 312 -20.49 -10.69 -36.26
N ALA A 313 -21.48 -11.28 -35.59
CA ALA A 313 -22.14 -10.72 -34.42
C ALA A 313 -21.17 -10.52 -33.25
N THR A 314 -20.30 -11.49 -32.99
CA THR A 314 -19.26 -11.41 -31.98
C THR A 314 -18.26 -10.27 -32.26
N ASN A 315 -17.86 -10.11 -33.52
CA ASN A 315 -16.95 -9.02 -33.93
C ASN A 315 -17.62 -7.65 -33.80
N ALA A 316 -18.86 -7.50 -34.24
CA ALA A 316 -19.62 -6.27 -34.11
C ALA A 316 -19.86 -5.91 -32.63
N PHE A 317 -20.21 -6.89 -31.79
CA PHE A 317 -20.36 -6.70 -30.35
C PHE A 317 -19.05 -6.25 -29.70
N SER A 318 -17.93 -6.89 -30.06
CA SER A 318 -16.60 -6.50 -29.58
C SER A 318 -16.20 -5.10 -30.02
N LYS A 319 -16.55 -4.71 -31.26
CA LYS A 319 -16.34 -3.36 -31.80
C LYS A 319 -17.17 -2.34 -31.03
N TYR A 320 -18.46 -2.62 -30.83
CA TYR A 320 -19.37 -1.78 -30.07
C TYR A 320 -18.84 -1.52 -28.65
N LEU A 321 -18.42 -2.56 -27.91
CA LEU A 321 -17.86 -2.38 -26.56
C LEU A 321 -16.65 -1.46 -26.54
N ARG A 322 -15.72 -1.66 -27.49
CA ARG A 322 -14.49 -0.87 -27.58
C ARG A 322 -14.77 0.59 -27.92
N GLU A 323 -15.69 0.85 -28.84
CA GLU A 323 -16.10 2.19 -29.22
C GLU A 323 -16.82 2.91 -28.08
N ASN A 324 -17.72 2.23 -27.36
CA ASN A 324 -18.44 2.79 -26.23
C ASN A 324 -17.46 3.20 -25.09
N MET A 325 -16.45 2.36 -24.82
CA MET A 325 -15.35 2.72 -23.90
C MET A 325 -14.54 3.94 -24.38
N ASN A 326 -14.22 4.00 -25.68
CA ASN A 326 -13.47 5.13 -26.24
C ASN A 326 -14.27 6.43 -26.17
N PHE A 327 -15.58 6.38 -26.36
CA PHE A 327 -16.45 7.56 -26.30
C PHE A 327 -16.72 8.05 -24.88
N ALA A 328 -16.77 7.15 -23.89
CA ALA A 328 -16.95 7.52 -22.47
C ALA A 328 -15.79 8.35 -21.91
N ASP A 329 -14.56 8.19 -22.43
CA ASP A 329 -13.37 8.94 -22.00
C ASP A 329 -13.15 10.26 -22.80
N LYS A 330 -13.96 10.57 -23.83
CA LYS A 330 -13.78 11.78 -24.67
C LYS A 330 -14.43 13.01 -24.03
N SER A 331 -13.58 13.99 -23.63
CA SER A 331 -14.01 15.31 -23.14
C SER A 331 -14.32 16.33 -24.25
N LYS A 332 -14.22 15.96 -25.53
CA LYS A 332 -14.44 16.82 -26.70
C LYS A 332 -15.56 16.26 -27.59
N PRO A 333 -16.31 17.12 -28.32
CA PRO A 333 -17.27 16.66 -29.32
C PRO A 333 -16.62 15.77 -30.39
N ILE A 334 -17.39 14.82 -30.90
CA ILE A 334 -17.04 13.92 -32.02
C ILE A 334 -17.87 14.30 -33.25
N SER A 335 -17.51 13.82 -34.44
CA SER A 335 -18.38 13.98 -35.61
C SER A 335 -19.64 13.13 -35.47
N PHE A 336 -20.81 13.62 -35.90
CA PHE A 336 -22.02 12.82 -35.96
C PHE A 336 -21.83 11.55 -36.80
N SER A 337 -21.01 11.60 -37.85
CA SER A 337 -20.65 10.40 -38.61
C SER A 337 -19.96 9.32 -37.77
N GLU A 338 -19.12 9.69 -36.78
CA GLU A 338 -18.52 8.72 -35.84
C GLU A 338 -19.61 8.08 -34.97
N GLU A 339 -20.50 8.89 -34.40
CA GLU A 339 -21.58 8.39 -33.55
C GLU A 339 -22.60 7.56 -34.33
N LEU A 340 -22.94 7.97 -35.55
CA LEU A 340 -23.86 7.27 -36.43
C LEU A 340 -23.35 5.86 -36.79
N ASN A 341 -22.05 5.69 -37.03
CA ASN A 341 -21.46 4.37 -37.28
C ASN A 341 -21.53 3.46 -36.04
N HIS A 342 -21.38 4.05 -34.86
CA HIS A 342 -21.55 3.34 -33.60
C HIS A 342 -23.02 2.91 -33.40
N ILE A 343 -23.96 3.83 -33.65
CA ILE A 343 -25.41 3.57 -33.62
C ILE A 343 -25.81 2.47 -34.60
N LYS A 344 -25.28 2.48 -35.83
CA LYS A 344 -25.55 1.41 -36.82
C LYS A 344 -25.09 0.04 -36.34
N THR A 345 -23.95 -0.03 -35.64
CA THR A 345 -23.45 -1.28 -35.05
C THR A 345 -24.39 -1.78 -33.94
N TYR A 346 -24.87 -0.86 -33.09
CA TYR A 346 -25.87 -1.17 -32.07
C TYR A 346 -27.20 -1.66 -32.67
N VAL A 347 -27.75 -0.92 -33.64
CA VAL A 347 -29.02 -1.25 -34.31
C VAL A 347 -28.95 -2.63 -34.95
N TRP A 348 -27.87 -2.94 -35.66
CA TRP A 348 -27.72 -4.25 -36.32
C TRP A 348 -27.73 -5.41 -35.31
N LEU A 349 -27.11 -5.23 -34.13
CA LEU A 349 -27.16 -6.22 -33.04
C LEU A 349 -28.57 -6.38 -32.46
N GLU A 350 -29.36 -5.31 -32.36
CA GLU A 350 -30.76 -5.37 -31.92
C GLU A 350 -31.70 -5.94 -33.01
N GLU A 351 -31.41 -5.72 -34.30
CA GLU A 351 -32.15 -6.33 -35.42
C GLU A 351 -32.01 -7.86 -35.43
N LEU A 352 -30.80 -8.38 -35.14
CA LEU A 352 -30.58 -9.82 -34.95
C LEU A 352 -31.40 -10.38 -33.77
N ARG A 353 -31.59 -9.59 -32.73
CA ARG A 353 -32.36 -9.97 -31.53
C ARG A 353 -33.87 -9.95 -31.77
N PHE A 354 -34.35 -9.05 -32.61
CA PHE A 354 -35.77 -8.85 -32.88
C PHE A 354 -36.10 -9.03 -34.36
N PRO A 355 -35.85 -10.22 -34.93
CA PRO A 355 -36.08 -10.47 -36.34
C PRO A 355 -37.56 -10.24 -36.66
N ASN A 356 -37.82 -9.51 -37.76
CA ASN A 356 -39.16 -9.16 -38.24
C ASN A 356 -39.99 -8.25 -37.32
N LYS A 357 -39.43 -7.72 -36.24
CA LYS A 357 -40.11 -6.77 -35.33
C LYS A 357 -39.51 -5.38 -35.31
N LEU A 358 -38.21 -5.26 -35.59
CA LEU A 358 -37.53 -3.98 -35.67
C LEU A 358 -37.16 -3.70 -37.11
N ARG A 359 -37.55 -2.52 -37.61
CA ARG A 359 -37.04 -1.96 -38.86
C ARG A 359 -36.43 -0.61 -38.55
N VAL A 360 -35.22 -0.35 -39.06
CA VAL A 360 -34.59 0.97 -38.92
C VAL A 360 -34.39 1.62 -40.28
N GLU A 361 -34.87 2.85 -40.42
CA GLU A 361 -34.73 3.67 -41.62
C GLU A 361 -33.76 4.82 -41.35
N TYR A 362 -32.83 5.04 -42.28
CA TYR A 362 -31.84 6.12 -42.20
C TYR A 362 -32.08 7.12 -43.33
N ASP A 363 -32.27 8.39 -42.99
CA ASP A 363 -32.41 9.51 -43.92
C ASP A 363 -31.37 10.59 -43.57
N ILE A 364 -30.16 10.43 -44.08
CA ILE A 364 -28.97 11.17 -43.62
C ILE A 364 -28.55 12.13 -44.74
N GLU A 365 -28.98 13.39 -44.65
CA GLU A 365 -28.62 14.45 -45.60
C GLU A 365 -27.26 15.08 -45.25
N CYS A 366 -26.93 15.16 -43.95
CA CYS A 366 -25.66 15.66 -43.46
C CYS A 366 -25.17 14.86 -42.24
N ASP A 367 -23.87 14.59 -42.14
CA ASP A 367 -23.27 13.90 -41.00
C ASP A 367 -21.92 14.46 -40.50
N ALA A 368 -21.40 15.48 -41.17
CA ALA A 368 -20.11 16.09 -40.87
C ALA A 368 -20.24 17.31 -39.94
N PHE A 369 -20.78 17.12 -38.74
CA PHE A 369 -20.92 18.18 -37.72
C PHE A 369 -20.65 17.64 -36.30
N PRO A 370 -20.24 18.49 -35.34
CA PRO A 370 -19.87 18.04 -34.01
C PRO A 370 -21.08 17.73 -33.12
N VAL A 371 -21.03 16.61 -32.41
CA VAL A 371 -21.98 16.18 -31.38
C VAL A 371 -21.22 15.73 -30.12
N PRO A 372 -21.75 15.91 -28.90
CA PRO A 372 -21.21 15.26 -27.72
C PRO A 372 -21.29 13.74 -27.89
N ALA A 373 -20.21 13.02 -27.61
CA ALA A 373 -20.21 11.57 -27.81
C ALA A 373 -21.28 10.86 -26.97
N LEU A 374 -22.03 9.94 -27.60
CA LEU A 374 -23.14 9.19 -26.97
C LEU A 374 -24.34 10.08 -26.59
N SER A 375 -24.62 11.13 -27.36
CA SER A 375 -25.78 12.01 -27.15
C SER A 375 -27.02 11.57 -27.92
N VAL A 376 -26.84 11.01 -29.12
CA VAL A 376 -27.90 10.52 -30.00
C VAL A 376 -28.24 9.07 -29.68
N GLN A 377 -27.23 8.26 -29.34
CA GLN A 377 -27.41 6.84 -29.03
C GLN A 377 -28.50 6.57 -27.98
N PRO A 378 -28.58 7.26 -26.82
CA PRO A 378 -29.63 7.00 -25.85
C PRO A 378 -31.05 7.22 -26.40
N MET A 379 -31.20 8.10 -27.39
CA MET A 379 -32.50 8.34 -28.03
C MET A 379 -32.89 7.16 -28.92
N VAL A 380 -31.92 6.59 -29.64
CA VAL A 380 -32.13 5.38 -30.46
C VAL A 380 -32.40 4.17 -29.57
N GLU A 381 -31.65 3.99 -28.48
CA GLU A 381 -31.90 2.93 -27.49
C GLU A 381 -33.33 3.01 -26.93
N ASN A 382 -33.78 4.22 -26.61
CA ASN A 382 -35.13 4.45 -26.09
C ASN A 382 -36.20 4.15 -27.14
N ALA A 383 -36.03 4.60 -28.39
CA ALA A 383 -36.95 4.34 -29.48
C ALA A 383 -37.13 2.83 -29.71
N ILE A 384 -36.04 2.05 -29.72
CA ILE A 384 -36.12 0.59 -29.88
C ILE A 384 -36.74 -0.07 -28.64
N LYS A 385 -36.18 0.16 -27.46
CA LYS A 385 -36.55 -0.57 -26.23
C LYS A 385 -37.93 -0.19 -25.70
N HIS A 386 -38.25 1.09 -25.71
CA HIS A 386 -39.48 1.62 -25.15
C HIS A 386 -40.55 1.87 -26.19
N GLY A 387 -40.18 2.29 -27.40
CA GLY A 387 -41.08 2.43 -28.54
C GLY A 387 -41.47 1.07 -29.10
N ILE A 388 -40.52 0.35 -29.70
CA ILE A 388 -40.81 -0.84 -30.52
C ILE A 388 -40.94 -2.13 -29.71
N CYS A 389 -40.02 -2.46 -28.81
CA CYS A 389 -40.05 -3.75 -28.10
C CYS A 389 -41.28 -3.94 -27.20
N LYS A 390 -42.01 -2.87 -26.86
CA LYS A 390 -43.27 -2.92 -26.12
C LYS A 390 -44.49 -3.19 -27.00
N THR A 391 -44.40 -3.04 -28.32
CA THR A 391 -45.51 -3.34 -29.24
C THR A 391 -45.47 -4.80 -29.68
N LYS A 392 -46.66 -5.41 -29.86
CA LYS A 392 -46.75 -6.82 -30.30
C LYS A 392 -46.38 -6.98 -31.77
N SER A 393 -46.71 -6.00 -32.59
CA SER A 393 -46.52 -5.99 -34.05
C SER A 393 -45.10 -5.63 -34.49
N GLY A 394 -44.25 -5.16 -33.59
CA GLY A 394 -43.02 -4.48 -33.98
C GLY A 394 -43.31 -3.06 -34.48
N GLY A 395 -42.35 -2.48 -35.19
CA GLY A 395 -42.46 -1.14 -35.76
C GLY A 395 -41.14 -0.63 -36.35
N THR A 396 -41.14 0.65 -36.69
CA THR A 396 -40.08 1.35 -37.43
C THR A 396 -39.48 2.45 -36.58
N VAL A 397 -38.14 2.45 -36.47
CA VAL A 397 -37.39 3.60 -35.96
C VAL A 397 -36.78 4.33 -37.16
N ARG A 398 -36.98 5.64 -37.27
CA ARG A 398 -36.39 6.48 -38.31
C ARG A 398 -35.36 7.42 -37.69
N ILE A 399 -34.14 7.37 -38.22
CA ILE A 399 -33.05 8.26 -37.85
C ILE A 399 -32.79 9.18 -39.03
N ARG A 400 -33.03 10.47 -38.85
CA ARG A 400 -32.83 11.47 -39.89
C ARG A 400 -31.85 12.54 -39.43
N SER A 401 -31.01 13.01 -40.34
CA SER A 401 -30.21 14.20 -40.12
C SER A 401 -30.28 15.12 -41.33
N TYR A 402 -30.47 16.41 -41.05
CA TYR A 402 -30.63 17.43 -42.07
C TYR A 402 -30.11 18.76 -41.53
N GLU A 403 -29.88 19.69 -42.43
CA GLU A 403 -29.41 21.02 -42.06
C GLU A 403 -30.43 22.09 -42.43
N THR A 404 -30.56 23.09 -41.57
CA THR A 404 -31.34 24.30 -41.81
C THR A 404 -30.38 25.48 -42.00
N GLU A 405 -30.88 26.69 -42.20
CA GLU A 405 -30.01 27.88 -42.27
C GLU A 405 -29.22 28.09 -40.96
N THR A 406 -29.76 27.69 -39.81
CA THR A 406 -29.23 28.04 -38.49
C THR A 406 -28.79 26.84 -37.65
N PHE A 407 -29.26 25.63 -37.95
CA PHE A 407 -28.97 24.43 -37.15
C PHE A 407 -28.63 23.21 -38.01
N TYR A 408 -27.80 22.32 -37.46
CA TYR A 408 -27.81 20.90 -37.78
C TYR A 408 -28.85 20.20 -36.91
N CYS A 409 -29.72 19.41 -37.54
CA CYS A 409 -30.81 18.73 -36.86
C CYS A 409 -30.63 17.22 -36.97
N ILE A 410 -30.90 16.51 -35.87
CA ILE A 410 -31.01 15.06 -35.83
C ILE A 410 -32.37 14.72 -35.24
N THR A 411 -33.16 13.93 -35.95
CA THR A 411 -34.45 13.44 -35.46
C THR A 411 -34.42 11.92 -35.34
N VAL A 412 -34.80 11.41 -34.17
CA VAL A 412 -35.01 9.98 -33.92
C VAL A 412 -36.49 9.80 -33.63
N SER A 413 -37.22 9.15 -34.53
CA SER A 413 -38.64 8.88 -34.35
C SER A 413 -38.97 7.39 -34.39
N ASP A 414 -40.00 6.99 -33.64
CA ASP A 414 -40.57 5.65 -33.66
C ASP A 414 -42.09 5.71 -33.86
N ASP A 415 -42.67 4.66 -34.45
CA ASP A 415 -44.13 4.45 -34.58
C ASP A 415 -44.69 3.55 -33.46
N GLY A 416 -43.97 3.48 -32.34
CA GLY A 416 -44.21 2.53 -31.26
C GLY A 416 -45.24 2.97 -30.23
N ALA A 417 -45.04 2.49 -29.00
CA ALA A 417 -46.03 2.65 -27.94
C ALA A 417 -46.31 4.11 -27.53
N GLY A 418 -45.37 5.04 -27.72
CA GLY A 418 -45.45 6.42 -27.25
C GLY A 418 -45.67 6.55 -25.73
N PHE A 419 -45.65 7.78 -25.23
CA PHE A 419 -45.93 8.07 -23.82
C PHE A 419 -46.50 9.47 -23.62
N ASP A 420 -47.12 9.69 -22.46
CA ASP A 420 -47.63 11.00 -22.08
C ASP A 420 -46.47 11.82 -21.49
N VAL A 421 -45.96 12.78 -22.28
CA VAL A 421 -44.84 13.63 -21.87
C VAL A 421 -45.14 14.37 -20.57
N GLN A 422 -46.39 14.84 -20.37
CA GLN A 422 -46.74 15.63 -19.18
C GLN A 422 -46.79 14.78 -17.90
N LYS A 423 -47.31 13.56 -17.97
CA LYS A 423 -47.32 12.62 -16.82
C LYS A 423 -45.96 12.07 -16.46
N THR A 424 -45.04 12.02 -17.42
CA THR A 424 -43.75 11.38 -17.23
C THR A 424 -42.77 12.30 -16.50
N ILE A 425 -43.02 13.63 -16.50
CA ILE A 425 -42.24 14.67 -15.80
C ILE A 425 -42.04 14.38 -14.30
N ASP A 426 -42.96 13.64 -13.68
CA ASP A 426 -42.90 13.26 -12.26
C ASP A 426 -42.12 11.96 -11.96
N ASP A 427 -41.72 11.19 -12.98
CA ASP A 427 -41.05 9.88 -12.81
C ASP A 427 -39.52 10.00 -12.90
N THR A 428 -38.85 9.95 -11.75
CA THR A 428 -37.47 10.43 -11.52
C THR A 428 -36.38 9.66 -12.29
N LYS A 429 -36.66 8.42 -12.73
CA LYS A 429 -35.69 7.56 -13.43
C LYS A 429 -35.57 7.83 -14.93
N LEU A 430 -36.67 8.16 -15.61
CA LEU A 430 -36.62 8.52 -17.03
C LEU A 430 -35.97 9.91 -17.22
N HIS A 431 -36.13 10.78 -16.23
CA HIS A 431 -35.59 12.15 -16.17
C HIS A 431 -34.07 12.23 -16.17
N LEU A 432 -33.39 11.31 -15.48
CA LEU A 432 -31.93 11.38 -15.32
C LEU A 432 -31.17 11.21 -16.64
N GLY A 433 -31.63 10.33 -17.53
CA GLY A 433 -30.98 10.07 -18.81
C GLY A 433 -31.13 11.22 -19.81
N ILE A 434 -32.36 11.73 -19.96
CA ILE A 434 -32.68 12.82 -20.91
C ILE A 434 -32.10 14.15 -20.43
N ASN A 435 -32.21 14.48 -19.14
CA ASN A 435 -31.66 15.72 -18.59
C ASN A 435 -30.13 15.78 -18.71
N ASN A 436 -29.44 14.65 -18.46
CA ASN A 436 -27.99 14.60 -18.61
C ASN A 436 -27.56 14.83 -20.07
N THR A 437 -28.28 14.24 -21.04
CA THR A 437 -28.03 14.49 -22.47
C THR A 437 -28.30 15.95 -22.84
N GLN A 438 -29.39 16.54 -22.36
CA GLN A 438 -29.75 17.94 -22.64
C GLN A 438 -28.73 18.92 -22.07
N SER A 439 -28.32 18.76 -20.79
CA SER A 439 -27.26 19.60 -20.19
C SER A 439 -25.95 19.48 -20.96
N ARG A 440 -25.57 18.26 -21.35
CA ARG A 440 -24.32 18.03 -22.08
C ARG A 440 -24.34 18.59 -23.50
N LEU A 441 -25.48 18.53 -24.20
CA LEU A 441 -25.68 19.19 -25.50
C LEU A 441 -25.54 20.71 -25.38
N HIS A 442 -26.18 21.31 -24.38
CA HIS A 442 -26.08 22.73 -24.12
C HIS A 442 -24.63 23.16 -23.81
N ASP A 443 -23.96 22.47 -22.89
CA ASP A 443 -22.64 22.88 -22.40
C ASP A 443 -21.50 22.67 -23.41
N MET A 444 -21.58 21.62 -24.24
CA MET A 444 -20.48 21.27 -25.16
C MET A 444 -20.64 21.89 -26.55
N VAL A 445 -21.87 22.06 -27.04
CA VAL A 445 -22.14 22.50 -28.42
C VAL A 445 -23.25 23.55 -28.53
N GLY A 446 -23.78 24.08 -27.41
CA GLY A 446 -24.90 25.02 -27.43
C GLY A 446 -26.20 24.42 -27.98
N GLY A 447 -26.31 23.09 -27.97
CA GLY A 447 -27.43 22.37 -28.55
C GLY A 447 -28.67 22.34 -27.67
N SER A 448 -29.80 21.98 -28.26
CA SER A 448 -31.07 21.74 -27.59
C SER A 448 -31.66 20.39 -27.99
N LEU A 449 -32.57 19.90 -27.16
CA LEU A 449 -33.27 18.62 -27.34
C LEU A 449 -34.75 18.85 -27.04
N ASP A 450 -35.59 18.53 -28.02
CA ASP A 450 -37.05 18.60 -27.95
C ASP A 450 -37.64 17.19 -28.08
N ILE A 451 -38.70 16.89 -27.32
CA ILE A 451 -39.37 15.58 -27.34
C ILE A 451 -40.86 15.79 -27.58
N GLU A 452 -41.38 15.11 -28.59
CA GLU A 452 -42.81 15.01 -28.87
C GLU A 452 -43.22 13.54 -28.78
N SER A 453 -44.18 13.20 -27.92
CA SER A 453 -44.68 11.83 -27.80
C SER A 453 -46.17 11.83 -27.60
N VAL A 454 -46.85 10.87 -28.23
CA VAL A 454 -48.28 10.66 -28.07
C VAL A 454 -48.53 9.17 -27.81
N PRO A 455 -49.21 8.80 -26.71
CA PRO A 455 -49.53 7.40 -26.42
C PRO A 455 -50.21 6.71 -27.61
N GLY A 456 -49.64 5.59 -28.04
CA GLY A 456 -50.09 4.75 -29.15
C GLY A 456 -49.75 5.27 -30.55
N LYS A 457 -49.05 6.40 -30.69
CA LYS A 457 -48.65 6.97 -31.99
C LYS A 457 -47.14 7.16 -32.15
N GLY A 458 -46.35 6.72 -31.17
CA GLY A 458 -44.90 6.83 -31.18
C GLY A 458 -44.33 8.08 -30.52
N THR A 459 -43.03 8.28 -30.71
CA THR A 459 -42.24 9.38 -30.15
C THR A 459 -41.30 9.93 -31.20
N GLU A 460 -41.07 11.23 -31.19
CA GLU A 460 -40.01 11.88 -31.95
C GLU A 460 -39.14 12.72 -31.00
N VAL A 461 -37.83 12.52 -31.07
CA VAL A 461 -36.83 13.33 -30.38
C VAL A 461 -36.06 14.11 -31.42
N THR A 462 -35.99 15.43 -31.25
CA THR A 462 -35.25 16.33 -32.14
C THR A 462 -34.10 16.97 -31.38
N ILE A 463 -32.87 16.74 -31.85
CA ILE A 463 -31.65 17.41 -31.38
C ILE A 463 -31.31 18.51 -32.38
N LYS A 464 -31.11 19.74 -31.90
CA LYS A 464 -30.72 20.91 -32.71
C LYS A 464 -29.39 21.45 -32.24
N ILE A 465 -28.43 21.59 -33.16
CA ILE A 465 -27.08 22.07 -32.89
C ILE A 465 -26.83 23.32 -33.73
N PRO A 466 -26.54 24.48 -33.13
CA PRO A 466 -26.29 25.71 -33.88
C PRO A 466 -25.15 25.55 -34.89
N LYS A 467 -25.34 26.11 -36.08
CA LYS A 467 -24.24 26.33 -37.03
C LYS A 467 -23.44 27.53 -36.52
N ASN A 468 -22.18 27.29 -36.15
CA ASN A 468 -21.25 28.36 -35.76
C ASN A 468 -20.84 29.22 -36.95
#